data_AF-A0A388PX10-F1
#
_entry.id   AF-A0A388PX10-F1
#
_cell.length_a   1.000
_cell.length_b   1.000
_cell.length_c   1.000
_cell.angle_alpha   90.00
_cell.angle_beta   90.00
_cell.angle_gamma   90.00
#
_symmetry.space_group_name_H-M   'P 1'
#
loop_
_entity.id
_entity.type
_entity.pdbx_description
1 polymer ?
#
loop_
_entity_poly.entity_id
_entity_poly.type
_entity_poly.pdbx_seq_one_letter_code
_entity_poly.pdbx_strand_id
1 'polypeptide(L)'
;MRNTSICGAAETLLIDKACIKTHLNPILQLLSISGCRIIGDKITKKNYIGSNIDLATEKDWKTEYLDSLISVKIVNGVEEAITHINKYGTQHTDTIVTNNKKNASLFLSSVNSAIVLHNASTQFADGNEFGFGAEVGISTNKLHPRGPVGLEQLVTYKYLVKGNGQIRP
;
A
#
# COMPACT_ATOMS: atom_id res chain seq x y z
N MET A 1 -17.39 2.95 4.96
CA MET A 1 -16.23 2.07 4.71
C MET A 1 -16.56 1.12 3.57
N ARG A 2 -15.56 0.72 2.78
CA ARG A 2 -15.68 -0.34 1.75
C ARG A 2 -15.28 -1.70 2.37
N ASN A 3 -15.15 -2.75 1.57
CA ASN A 3 -14.73 -4.09 2.01
C ASN A 3 -13.35 -4.05 2.69
N THR A 4 -13.26 -4.51 3.93
CA THR A 4 -12.04 -4.57 4.76
C THR A 4 -11.43 -5.96 4.82
N SER A 5 -12.12 -6.99 4.35
CA SER A 5 -11.65 -8.39 4.41
C SER A 5 -10.89 -8.81 3.15
N ILE A 6 -10.22 -7.86 2.48
CA ILE A 6 -9.47 -8.09 1.23
C ILE A 6 -8.03 -7.59 1.39
N CYS A 7 -7.10 -8.22 0.69
CA CYS A 7 -5.67 -7.86 0.75
C CYS A 7 -5.34 -6.45 0.21
N GLY A 8 -6.26 -5.82 -0.52
CA GLY A 8 -6.14 -4.43 -0.97
C GLY A 8 -6.64 -3.38 0.04
N ALA A 9 -7.16 -3.79 1.20
CA ALA A 9 -7.59 -2.88 2.26
C ALA A 9 -6.39 -2.18 2.93
N ALA A 10 -6.60 -0.95 3.41
CA ALA A 10 -5.55 -0.20 4.07
C ALA A 10 -5.46 -0.58 5.56
N GLU A 11 -4.33 -1.17 5.95
CA GLU A 11 -4.09 -1.68 7.31
C GLU A 11 -3.34 -0.69 8.21
N THR A 12 -2.52 0.20 7.60
CA THR A 12 -1.74 1.23 8.30
C THR A 12 -1.88 2.59 7.60
N LEU A 13 -2.13 3.62 8.39
CA LEU A 13 -2.20 5.02 7.98
C LEU A 13 -1.01 5.81 8.55
N LEU A 14 -0.19 6.35 7.65
CA LEU A 14 0.93 7.23 7.99
C LEU A 14 0.53 8.68 7.75
N ILE A 15 0.67 9.53 8.77
CA ILE A 15 0.33 10.95 8.68
C ILE A 15 1.57 11.78 8.96
N ASP A 16 1.89 12.70 8.05
CA ASP A 16 2.99 13.63 8.25
C ASP A 16 2.77 14.50 9.49
N LYS A 17 3.81 14.76 10.27
CA LYS A 17 3.77 15.62 11.46
C LYS A 17 3.20 17.02 11.17
N ALA A 18 3.41 17.56 9.97
CA ALA A 18 2.87 18.84 9.54
C ALA A 18 1.33 18.82 9.41
N CYS A 19 0.75 17.63 9.26
CA CYS A 19 -0.68 17.40 9.09
C CYS A 19 -1.43 17.13 10.40
N ILE A 20 -0.75 17.10 11.55
CA ILE A 20 -1.38 16.85 12.87
C ILE A 20 -2.52 17.83 13.15
N LYS A 21 -2.32 19.12 12.87
CA LYS A 21 -3.31 20.17 13.18
C LYS A 21 -4.45 20.24 12.17
N THR A 22 -4.30 19.64 11.00
CA THR A 22 -5.20 19.83 9.85
C THR A 22 -5.97 18.57 9.48
N HIS A 23 -5.28 17.43 9.33
CA HIS A 23 -5.87 16.21 8.76
C HIS A 23 -6.09 15.10 9.79
N LEU A 24 -5.26 15.04 10.85
CA LEU A 24 -5.31 13.94 11.84
C LEU A 24 -6.72 13.76 12.42
N ASN A 25 -7.27 14.80 13.05
CA ASN A 25 -8.57 14.69 13.72
C ASN A 25 -9.73 14.43 12.73
N PRO A 26 -9.88 15.17 11.61
CA PRO A 26 -10.96 14.88 10.66
C PRO A 26 -10.93 13.46 10.10
N ILE A 27 -9.74 12.92 9.77
CA ILE A 27 -9.62 11.56 9.24
C ILE A 27 -9.99 10.52 10.30
N LEU A 28 -9.42 10.63 11.50
CA LEU A 28 -9.66 9.65 12.56
C LEU A 28 -11.10 9.68 13.07
N GLN A 29 -11.74 10.85 13.11
CA GLN A 29 -13.17 10.95 13.43
C GLN A 29 -14.04 10.26 12.37
N LEU A 30 -13.76 10.47 11.08
CA LEU A 30 -14.51 9.81 10.01
C LEU A 30 -14.35 8.28 10.04
N LEU A 31 -13.14 7.79 10.35
CA LEU A 31 -12.88 6.36 10.55
C LEU A 31 -13.67 5.82 11.74
N SER A 32 -13.62 6.50 12.89
CA SER A 32 -14.34 6.09 14.10
C SER A 32 -15.85 6.09 13.92
N ILE A 33 -16.44 7.14 13.30
CA ILE A 33 -17.87 7.22 12.98
C ILE A 33 -18.29 6.10 12.03
N SER A 34 -17.40 5.70 11.13
CA SER A 34 -17.67 4.58 10.23
C SER A 34 -17.63 3.22 10.95
N GLY A 35 -17.16 3.14 12.19
CA GLY A 35 -17.00 1.90 12.95
C GLY A 35 -15.60 1.30 12.91
N CYS A 36 -14.59 2.03 12.39
CA CYS A 36 -13.21 1.56 12.39
C CYS A 36 -12.54 1.74 13.75
N ARG A 37 -11.97 0.68 14.29
CA ARG A 37 -11.11 0.72 15.48
C ARG A 37 -9.74 1.27 15.11
N ILE A 38 -9.22 2.16 15.96
CA ILE A 38 -7.95 2.85 15.69
C ILE A 38 -6.94 2.44 16.76
N ILE A 39 -5.76 2.03 16.31
CA ILE A 39 -4.58 1.81 17.17
C ILE A 39 -3.53 2.85 16.77
N GLY A 40 -3.18 3.76 17.68
CA GLY A 40 -2.31 4.89 17.38
C GLY A 40 -0.97 4.83 18.11
N ASP A 41 0.09 5.35 17.50
CA ASP A 41 1.34 5.61 18.23
C ASP A 41 1.15 6.68 19.34
N LYS A 42 2.20 6.90 20.15
CA LYS A 42 2.14 7.87 21.26
C LYS A 42 1.78 9.28 20.81
N ILE A 43 2.23 9.70 19.62
CA ILE A 43 1.99 11.04 19.10
C ILE A 43 0.55 11.16 18.62
N THR A 44 0.05 10.16 17.89
CA THR A 44 -1.34 10.05 17.44
C THR A 44 -2.28 10.09 18.63
N LYS A 45 -2.06 9.22 19.63
CA LYS A 45 -2.90 9.15 20.85
C LYS A 45 -2.91 10.45 21.63
N LYS A 46 -1.79 11.19 21.67
CA LYS A 46 -1.71 12.49 22.35
C LYS A 46 -2.48 13.61 21.63
N ASN A 47 -2.56 13.56 20.30
CA ASN A 47 -3.12 14.65 19.49
C ASN A 47 -4.54 14.39 18.97
N TYR A 48 -5.05 13.17 19.12
CA TYR A 48 -6.42 12.82 18.76
C TYR A 48 -7.40 13.28 19.85
N ILE A 49 -8.46 13.99 19.44
CA ILE A 49 -9.44 14.61 20.32
C ILE A 49 -10.69 13.71 20.49
N GLY A 50 -10.80 12.62 19.74
CA GLY A 50 -11.94 11.69 19.82
C GLY A 50 -11.84 10.70 20.98
N SER A 51 -12.53 9.57 20.83
CA SER A 51 -12.52 8.48 21.81
C SER A 51 -11.10 7.97 22.08
N ASN A 52 -10.87 7.45 23.29
CA ASN A 52 -9.59 6.83 23.63
C ASN A 52 -9.26 5.71 22.62
N ILE A 53 -8.08 5.81 22.00
CA ILE A 53 -7.55 4.82 21.06
C ILE A 53 -6.51 3.94 21.74
N ASP A 54 -6.35 2.72 21.25
CA ASP A 54 -5.34 1.79 21.75
C ASP A 54 -3.93 2.28 21.37
N LEU A 55 -2.93 1.93 22.19
CA LEU A 55 -1.55 2.29 21.91
C LEU A 55 -0.90 1.23 21.02
N ALA A 56 -0.38 1.64 19.87
CA ALA A 56 0.28 0.75 18.93
C ALA A 56 1.58 0.17 19.51
N THR A 57 1.80 -1.10 19.23
CA THR A 57 3.00 -1.87 19.51
C THR A 57 3.78 -2.15 18.22
N GLU A 58 4.98 -2.71 18.33
CA GLU A 58 5.77 -3.10 17.15
C GLU A 58 5.09 -4.17 16.28
N LYS A 59 4.21 -4.99 16.89
CA LYS A 59 3.46 -6.03 16.18
C LYS A 59 2.42 -5.41 15.25
N ASP A 60 1.79 -4.32 15.67
CA ASP A 60 0.70 -3.69 14.93
C ASP A 60 1.14 -3.20 13.56
N TRP A 61 2.36 -2.69 13.43
CA TRP A 61 2.92 -2.26 12.14
C TRP A 61 3.07 -3.39 11.12
N LYS A 62 3.14 -4.64 11.57
CA LYS A 62 3.30 -5.83 10.71
C LYS A 62 2.01 -6.63 10.55
N THR A 63 0.92 -6.20 11.19
CA THR A 63 -0.31 -6.98 11.25
C THR A 63 -1.22 -6.59 10.10
N GLU A 64 -1.64 -7.58 9.34
CA GLU A 64 -2.79 -7.49 8.43
C GLU A 64 -4.02 -7.88 9.23
N TYR A 65 -4.98 -6.96 9.39
CA TYR A 65 -6.13 -7.18 10.27
C TYR A 65 -7.30 -7.84 9.55
N LEU A 66 -7.48 -7.56 8.24
CA LEU A 66 -8.62 -8.02 7.44
C LEU A 66 -9.98 -7.67 8.08
N ASP A 67 -10.01 -6.56 8.83
CA ASP A 67 -11.16 -6.10 9.61
C ASP A 67 -11.20 -4.56 9.58
N SER A 68 -12.27 -3.99 10.11
CA SER A 68 -12.45 -2.58 10.42
C SER A 68 -11.54 -2.09 11.55
N LEU A 69 -10.23 -2.31 11.42
CA LEU A 69 -9.19 -1.91 12.37
C LEU A 69 -7.99 -1.34 11.59
N ILE A 70 -7.46 -0.21 12.04
CA ILE A 70 -6.32 0.44 11.38
C ILE A 70 -5.27 0.94 12.38
N SER A 71 -4.01 0.72 12.03
CA SER A 71 -2.86 1.27 12.74
C SER A 71 -2.53 2.68 12.23
N VAL A 72 -2.22 3.62 13.13
CA VAL A 72 -1.96 5.02 12.79
C VAL A 72 -0.64 5.48 13.39
N LYS A 73 0.24 6.01 12.55
CA LYS A 73 1.56 6.53 12.95
C LYS A 73 1.78 7.94 12.44
N ILE A 74 2.34 8.79 13.29
CA ILE A 74 2.88 10.07 12.83
C ILE A 74 4.31 9.87 12.33
N VAL A 75 4.60 10.40 11.14
CA VAL A 75 5.92 10.35 10.50
C VAL A 75 6.45 11.74 10.19
N ASN A 76 7.76 11.89 10.12
CA ASN A 76 8.46 13.11 9.80
C ASN A 76 8.85 13.15 8.32
N GLY A 77 7.91 13.51 7.45
CA GLY A 77 8.18 13.60 6.01
C GLY A 77 7.99 12.29 5.25
N VAL A 78 8.10 12.42 3.92
CA VAL A 78 7.93 11.30 2.97
C VAL A 78 9.02 10.24 3.11
N GLU A 79 10.24 10.61 3.49
CA GLU A 79 11.35 9.66 3.65
C GLU A 79 11.13 8.68 4.81
N GLU A 80 10.63 9.17 5.95
CA GLU A 80 10.25 8.28 7.06
C GLU A 80 9.06 7.40 6.67
N ALA A 81 8.09 7.94 5.93
CA ALA A 81 6.97 7.16 5.42
C ALA A 81 7.44 6.00 4.52
N ILE A 82 8.31 6.28 3.55
CA ILE A 82 8.91 5.28 2.66
C ILE A 82 9.69 4.23 3.48
N THR A 83 10.49 4.68 4.45
CA THR A 83 11.27 3.79 5.32
C THR A 83 10.35 2.86 6.13
N HIS A 84 9.25 3.39 6.65
CA HIS A 84 8.25 2.60 7.37
C HIS A 84 7.60 1.56 6.46
N ILE A 85 7.11 1.98 5.29
CA ILE A 85 6.47 1.08 4.32
C ILE A 85 7.42 -0.04 3.90
N ASN A 86 8.64 0.28 3.50
CA ASN A 86 9.61 -0.73 3.06
C ASN A 86 10.07 -1.67 4.19
N LYS A 87 9.97 -1.25 5.46
CA LYS A 87 10.32 -2.06 6.63
C LYS A 87 9.19 -3.01 7.06
N TYR A 88 7.95 -2.52 7.03
CA TYR A 88 6.82 -3.19 7.66
C TYR A 88 5.78 -3.74 6.68
N GLY A 89 5.67 -3.13 5.49
CA GLY A 89 4.73 -3.55 4.47
C GLY A 89 5.07 -4.89 3.84
N THR A 90 4.05 -5.55 3.32
CA THR A 90 4.15 -6.86 2.62
C THR A 90 4.46 -6.72 1.13
N GLN A 91 4.79 -5.51 0.67
CA GLN A 91 5.09 -5.17 -0.73
C GLN A 91 3.89 -5.40 -1.68
N HIS A 92 2.66 -5.32 -1.17
CA HIS A 92 1.45 -5.46 -1.97
C HIS A 92 1.07 -4.15 -2.67
N THR A 93 0.35 -3.26 -1.97
CA THR A 93 -0.13 -1.98 -2.50
C THR A 93 0.09 -0.87 -1.49
N ASP A 94 0.71 0.22 -1.92
CA ASP A 94 0.92 1.40 -1.10
C ASP A 94 0.56 2.67 -1.88
N THR A 95 0.06 3.69 -1.17
CA THR A 95 -0.40 4.94 -1.79
C THR A 95 0.10 6.16 -1.03
N ILE A 96 0.38 7.23 -1.76
CA ILE A 96 0.63 8.56 -1.20
C ILE A 96 -0.48 9.53 -1.58
N VAL A 97 -0.96 10.31 -0.62
CA VAL A 97 -1.86 11.45 -0.86
C VAL A 97 -1.08 12.75 -0.71
N THR A 98 -0.79 13.42 -1.81
CA THR A 98 -0.05 14.69 -1.80
C THR A 98 -0.26 15.52 -3.07
N ASN A 99 -0.22 16.85 -2.94
CA ASN A 99 -0.13 17.79 -4.06
C ASN A 99 1.32 18.15 -4.40
N ASN A 100 2.29 17.75 -3.58
CA ASN A 100 3.71 18.00 -3.84
C ASN A 100 4.24 16.97 -4.83
N LYS A 101 4.45 17.41 -6.08
CA LYS A 101 4.96 16.56 -7.17
C LYS A 101 6.30 15.91 -6.85
N LYS A 102 7.21 16.59 -6.14
CA LYS A 102 8.52 16.02 -5.76
C LYS A 102 8.35 14.86 -4.79
N ASN A 103 7.47 15.00 -3.80
CA ASN A 103 7.20 13.94 -2.84
C ASN A 103 6.48 12.76 -3.51
N ALA A 104 5.55 13.02 -4.42
CA ALA A 104 4.88 11.98 -5.19
C ALA A 104 5.87 11.16 -6.04
N SER A 105 6.74 11.84 -6.80
CA SER A 105 7.77 11.17 -7.61
C SER A 105 8.75 10.37 -6.75
N LEU A 106 9.20 10.93 -5.62
CA LEU A 106 10.07 10.22 -4.68
C LEU A 106 9.39 8.95 -4.14
N PHE A 107 8.14 9.05 -3.69
CA PHE A 107 7.38 7.91 -3.20
C PHE A 107 7.20 6.81 -4.25
N LEU A 108 6.74 7.16 -5.45
CA LEU A 108 6.52 6.22 -6.56
C LEU A 108 7.80 5.48 -6.97
N SER A 109 8.96 6.15 -6.88
CA SER A 109 10.26 5.55 -7.23
C SER A 109 10.92 4.75 -6.11
N SER A 110 10.56 4.99 -4.85
CA SER A 110 11.30 4.47 -3.68
C SER A 110 10.55 3.44 -2.85
N VAL A 111 9.24 3.34 -2.98
CA VAL A 111 8.44 2.29 -2.34
C VAL A 111 8.56 1.00 -3.17
N ASN A 112 8.97 -0.10 -2.53
CA ASN A 112 9.22 -1.37 -3.20
C ASN A 112 8.00 -2.31 -3.15
N SER A 113 6.80 -1.79 -3.47
CA SER A 113 5.57 -2.59 -3.53
C SER A 113 5.23 -2.98 -4.96
N ALA A 114 4.43 -4.03 -5.14
CA ALA A 114 3.98 -4.46 -6.46
C ALA A 114 3.14 -3.38 -7.15
N ILE A 115 2.38 -2.62 -6.37
CA ILE A 115 1.54 -1.52 -6.85
C ILE A 115 1.83 -0.29 -5.98
N VAL A 116 2.18 0.82 -6.62
CA VAL A 116 2.41 2.10 -5.93
C VAL A 116 1.54 3.17 -6.57
N LEU A 117 0.75 3.86 -5.77
CA LEU A 117 -0.30 4.77 -6.21
C LEU A 117 -0.04 6.20 -5.72
N HIS A 118 -0.54 7.18 -6.48
CA HIS A 118 -0.54 8.59 -6.11
C HIS A 118 -1.97 9.11 -6.19
N ASN A 119 -2.50 9.62 -5.06
CA ASN A 119 -3.85 10.18 -4.94
C ASN A 119 -4.98 9.21 -5.37
N ALA A 120 -4.77 7.90 -5.17
CA ALA A 120 -5.76 6.85 -5.45
C ALA A 120 -5.84 5.86 -4.29
N SER A 121 -7.00 5.21 -4.13
CA SER A 121 -7.23 4.18 -3.11
C SER A 121 -6.40 2.93 -3.39
N THR A 122 -5.87 2.28 -2.35
CA THR A 122 -5.22 0.96 -2.48
C THR A 122 -6.15 -0.11 -3.02
N GLN A 123 -7.47 0.07 -2.92
CA GLN A 123 -8.46 -0.87 -3.45
C GLN A 123 -8.60 -0.85 -4.98
N PHE A 124 -7.87 0.02 -5.68
CA PHE A 124 -7.70 -0.08 -7.15
C PHE A 124 -6.69 -1.17 -7.55
N ALA A 125 -6.00 -1.78 -6.59
CA ALA A 125 -5.14 -2.93 -6.85
C ALA A 125 -5.98 -4.18 -7.15
N ASP A 126 -6.43 -4.26 -8.39
CA ASP A 126 -7.29 -5.32 -8.93
C ASP A 126 -7.08 -5.40 -10.45
N GLY A 127 -6.99 -6.61 -10.99
CA GLY A 127 -6.72 -6.84 -12.40
C GLY A 127 -7.80 -6.29 -13.33
N ASN A 128 -9.08 -6.35 -12.95
CA ASN A 128 -10.14 -5.76 -13.78
C ASN A 128 -10.06 -4.22 -13.79
N GLU A 129 -9.79 -3.60 -12.63
CA GLU A 129 -9.53 -2.15 -12.56
C GLU A 129 -8.28 -1.73 -13.36
N PHE A 130 -7.30 -2.63 -13.51
CA PHE A 130 -6.11 -2.42 -14.34
C PHE A 130 -6.32 -2.74 -15.82
N GLY A 131 -7.53 -3.16 -16.22
CA GLY A 131 -7.90 -3.45 -17.60
C GLY A 131 -7.48 -4.83 -18.10
N PHE A 132 -7.15 -5.76 -17.19
CA PHE A 132 -6.76 -7.14 -17.54
C PHE A 132 -7.99 -8.02 -17.77
N GLY A 133 -9.18 -7.53 -17.44
CA GLY A 133 -10.48 -8.22 -17.52
C GLY A 133 -10.69 -9.24 -16.40
N ALA A 134 -9.69 -10.08 -16.13
CA ALA A 134 -9.68 -11.00 -15.01
C ALA A 134 -8.27 -11.14 -14.43
N GLU A 135 -8.19 -11.59 -13.18
CA GLU A 135 -6.94 -11.97 -12.52
C GLU A 135 -7.05 -13.34 -11.86
N VAL A 136 -5.92 -14.03 -11.75
CA VAL A 136 -5.77 -15.22 -10.88
C VAL A 136 -5.52 -14.79 -9.43
N GLY A 137 -4.91 -13.62 -9.25
CA GLY A 137 -4.58 -13.01 -7.98
C GLY A 137 -3.48 -11.98 -8.13
N ILE A 138 -2.92 -11.52 -7.01
CA ILE A 138 -1.87 -10.50 -6.98
C ILE A 138 -0.58 -11.10 -6.42
N SER A 139 0.53 -10.95 -7.15
CA SER A 139 1.85 -11.41 -6.72
C SER A 139 2.68 -10.26 -6.15
N THR A 140 3.23 -10.47 -4.96
CA THR A 140 4.16 -9.53 -4.30
C THR A 140 5.63 -9.89 -4.54
N ASN A 141 5.91 -10.95 -5.32
CA ASN A 141 7.27 -11.38 -5.63
C ASN A 141 8.02 -10.33 -6.48
N LYS A 142 9.35 -10.31 -6.35
CA LYS A 142 10.22 -9.45 -7.20
C LYS A 142 10.44 -10.02 -8.60
N LEU A 143 10.50 -11.35 -8.71
CA LEU A 143 10.57 -12.04 -9.99
C LEU A 143 9.17 -12.22 -10.57
N HIS A 144 9.10 -12.44 -11.88
CA HIS A 144 7.83 -12.59 -12.59
C HIS A 144 6.98 -13.75 -12.03
N PRO A 145 5.65 -13.59 -11.94
CA PRO A 145 4.87 -12.35 -12.15
C PRO A 145 4.83 -11.44 -10.90
N ARG A 146 4.58 -10.13 -11.07
CA ARG A 146 4.46 -9.12 -9.99
C ARG A 146 3.28 -8.19 -10.26
N GLY A 147 2.49 -7.89 -9.24
CA GLY A 147 1.21 -7.18 -9.36
C GLY A 147 0.06 -8.11 -9.74
N PRO A 148 -1.04 -7.59 -10.29
CA PRO A 148 -2.16 -8.39 -10.78
C PRO A 148 -1.69 -9.38 -11.86
N VAL A 149 -2.11 -10.63 -11.74
CA VAL A 149 -1.70 -11.73 -12.63
C VAL A 149 -2.83 -12.04 -13.60
N GLY A 150 -2.76 -11.44 -14.79
CA GLY A 150 -3.64 -11.72 -15.92
C GLY A 150 -3.06 -12.77 -16.88
N LEU A 151 -3.65 -12.90 -18.06
CA LEU A 151 -3.26 -13.91 -19.06
C LEU A 151 -1.79 -13.81 -19.47
N GLU A 152 -1.30 -12.60 -19.72
CA GLU A 152 0.09 -12.34 -20.15
C GLU A 152 1.13 -12.72 -19.09
N GLN A 153 0.71 -12.81 -17.81
CA GLN A 153 1.57 -13.23 -16.71
C GLN A 153 1.60 -14.76 -16.51
N LEU A 154 0.82 -15.51 -17.27
CA LEU A 154 0.74 -16.98 -17.20
C LEU A 154 1.43 -17.67 -18.40
N VAL A 155 2.06 -16.90 -19.28
CA VAL A 155 2.76 -17.40 -20.45
C VAL A 155 4.26 -17.20 -20.30
N THR A 156 5.04 -18.01 -21.03
CA THR A 156 6.48 -17.86 -21.14
C THR A 156 6.89 -17.90 -22.60
N TYR A 157 8.10 -17.47 -22.90
CA TYR A 157 8.63 -17.44 -24.25
C TYR A 157 9.45 -18.70 -24.56
N LYS A 158 9.58 -19.01 -25.85
CA LYS A 158 10.56 -19.96 -26.36
C LYS A 158 11.22 -19.37 -27.60
N TYR A 159 12.47 -19.76 -27.85
CA TYR A 159 13.16 -19.41 -29.08
C TYR A 159 12.87 -20.45 -30.15
N LEU A 160 12.54 -19.98 -31.35
CA LEU A 160 12.36 -20.82 -32.53
C LEU A 160 13.40 -20.38 -33.56
N VAL A 161 14.38 -21.24 -33.83
CA VAL A 161 15.43 -21.00 -34.82
C VAL A 161 15.26 -21.98 -35.97
N LYS A 162 15.12 -21.46 -37.19
CA LYS A 162 15.07 -22.26 -38.42
C LYS A 162 16.39 -22.12 -39.15
N GLY A 163 17.12 -23.22 -39.26
CA GLY A 163 18.41 -23.28 -39.96
C GLY A 163 18.32 -23.95 -41.32
N ASN A 164 19.36 -23.74 -42.13
CA ASN A 164 19.63 -24.42 -43.40
C ASN A 164 21.12 -24.81 -43.56
N GLY A 165 21.81 -25.04 -42.44
CA GLY A 165 23.23 -25.46 -42.43
C GLY A 165 24.18 -24.47 -41.74
N GLN A 166 23.68 -23.58 -40.89
CA GLN A 166 24.50 -22.66 -40.12
C GLN A 166 25.45 -23.43 -39.19
N ILE A 167 26.73 -23.10 -39.27
CA ILE A 167 27.76 -23.57 -38.35
C ILE A 167 28.12 -22.46 -37.37
N ARG A 168 28.49 -22.83 -36.13
CA ARG A 168 29.08 -21.91 -35.15
C ARG A 168 30.57 -22.27 -35.01
N PRO A 169 31.50 -21.37 -35.35
CA PRO A 169 32.93 -21.63 -35.23
C PRO A 169 33.38 -21.82 -33.78
#